data_AF-X1SC69-F1
#
_entry.id   AF-X1SC69-F1
#
_cell.length_a   1.000
_cell.length_b   1.000
_cell.length_c   1.000
_cell.angle_alpha   90.00
_cell.angle_beta   90.00
_cell.angle_gamma   90.00
#
_symmetry.space_group_name_H-M   'P 1'
#
loop_
_entity.id
_entity.type
_entity.pdbx_description
1 polymer ?
#
loop_
_entity_poly.entity_id
_entity_poly.type
_entity_poly.pdbx_seq_one_letter_code
_entity_poly.pdbx_strand_id
1 'polypeptide(L)'
;MLVGADRIASNGDAANKIGTLSLSILARYYRIPFYVAAPISTVDIKIESGDNIPIEYRDEKEMREVLGKIIIPEFMAVENPAFDVTLAENITAIITEERVIYSSLQKNIGKIFKSKR
;
A
#
# COMPACT_ATOMS: atom_id res chain seq x y z
N MET A 1 9.72 5.01 -9.35
CA MET A 1 9.60 4.55 -7.94
C MET A 1 9.09 3.13 -7.95
N LEU A 2 9.64 2.26 -7.09
CA LEU A 2 9.21 0.87 -6.94
C LEU A 2 9.09 0.56 -5.44
N VAL A 3 7.96 -0.02 -5.03
CA VAL A 3 7.67 -0.43 -3.65
C VAL A 3 7.06 -1.82 -3.61
N GLY A 4 7.04 -2.43 -2.43
CA GLY A 4 6.25 -3.63 -2.17
C GLY A 4 4.76 -3.33 -1.91
N ALA A 5 4.01 -4.35 -1.51
CA ALA A 5 2.69 -4.19 -0.90
C ALA A 5 2.42 -5.34 0.08
N ASP A 6 1.67 -5.03 1.14
CA ASP A 6 1.19 -5.98 2.13
C ASP A 6 -0.20 -6.51 1.76
N ARG A 7 -1.04 -5.66 1.14
CA ARG A 7 -2.34 -6.06 0.60
C ARG A 7 -2.77 -5.17 -0.56
N ILE A 8 -3.37 -5.74 -1.59
CA ILE A 8 -3.91 -4.99 -2.73
C ILE A 8 -5.40 -5.29 -2.86
N ALA A 9 -6.24 -4.27 -2.84
CA ALA A 9 -7.68 -4.41 -3.02
C ALA A 9 -8.03 -4.67 -4.51
N SER A 10 -9.25 -5.16 -4.76
CA SER A 10 -9.70 -5.49 -6.11
C SER A 10 -9.74 -4.30 -7.07
N ASN A 11 -9.88 -3.06 -6.57
CA ASN A 11 -9.79 -1.85 -7.39
C ASN A 11 -8.35 -1.45 -7.77
N GLY A 12 -7.34 -2.05 -7.11
CA GLY A 12 -5.92 -1.78 -7.30
C GLY A 12 -5.30 -0.88 -6.23
N ASP A 13 -6.07 -0.41 -5.24
CA ASP A 13 -5.49 0.31 -4.10
C ASP A 13 -4.57 -0.64 -3.33
N ALA A 14 -3.40 -0.14 -2.94
CA ALA A 14 -2.35 -0.94 -2.33
C ALA A 14 -2.00 -0.42 -0.94
N ALA A 15 -2.18 -1.24 0.08
CA ALA A 15 -1.66 -0.99 1.40
C ALA A 15 -0.20 -1.47 1.50
N ASN A 16 0.67 -0.59 2.01
CA ASN A 16 2.08 -0.86 2.25
C ASN A 16 2.57 -0.02 3.44
N LYS A 17 3.81 -0.23 3.87
CA LYS A 17 4.44 0.50 4.99
C LYS A 17 4.13 2.01 4.94
N ILE A 18 3.79 2.59 6.10
CA ILE A 18 3.49 4.03 6.26
C ILE A 18 4.55 4.90 5.56
N GLY A 19 4.09 5.91 4.81
CA GLY A 19 4.90 6.76 3.93
C GLY A 19 4.76 6.41 2.44
N THR A 20 4.22 5.25 2.08
CA THR A 20 4.08 4.85 0.66
C THR A 20 3.10 5.74 -0.09
N LEU A 21 1.96 6.10 0.51
CA LEU A 21 1.00 7.03 -0.06
C LEU A 21 1.66 8.38 -0.37
N SER A 22 2.41 8.93 0.59
CA SER A 22 3.12 10.20 0.41
C SER A 22 4.11 10.15 -0.76
N LEU A 23 4.88 9.06 -0.87
CA LEU A 23 5.78 8.84 -2.01
C LEU A 23 5.03 8.74 -3.34
N SER A 24 3.86 8.11 -3.35
CA SER A 24 3.03 7.98 -4.57
C SER A 24 2.49 9.33 -5.05
N ILE A 25 2.08 10.20 -4.13
CA ILE A 25 1.58 11.55 -4.44
C ILE A 25 2.72 12.40 -5.02
N LEU A 26 3.90 12.36 -4.40
CA LEU A 26 5.09 13.05 -4.90
C LEU A 26 5.51 12.53 -6.28
N ALA A 27 5.51 11.21 -6.48
CA ALA A 27 5.84 10.61 -7.76
C ALA A 27 4.89 11.09 -8.86
N ARG A 28 3.58 11.11 -8.60
CA ARG A 28 2.58 11.64 -9.56
C ARG A 28 2.81 13.12 -9.85
N TYR A 29 3.07 13.94 -8.83
CA TYR A 29 3.34 15.37 -8.99
C TYR A 29 4.54 15.63 -9.91
N TYR A 30 5.65 14.91 -9.70
CA TYR A 30 6.85 15.02 -10.53
C TYR A 30 6.83 14.17 -11.81
N ARG A 31 5.69 13.53 -12.13
CA ARG A 31 5.52 12.67 -13.31
C ARG A 31 6.52 11.52 -13.38
N ILE A 32 6.87 10.97 -12.23
CA ILE A 32 7.71 9.78 -12.10
C ILE A 32 6.80 8.55 -12.04
N PRO A 33 7.01 7.51 -12.86
CA PRO A 33 6.24 6.27 -12.77
C PRO A 33 6.37 5.62 -11.39
N PHE A 34 5.24 5.18 -10.84
CA PHE A 34 5.16 4.54 -9.53
C PHE A 34 4.66 3.10 -9.69
N TYR A 35 5.48 2.13 -9.32
CA TYR A 35 5.20 0.71 -9.48
C TYR A 35 5.07 0.03 -8.12
N VAL A 36 4.13 -0.89 -8.03
CA VAL A 36 3.98 -1.81 -6.88
C VAL A 36 4.41 -3.19 -7.35
N ALA A 37 5.32 -3.85 -6.65
CA ALA A 37 5.70 -5.23 -6.90
C ALA A 37 5.22 -6.12 -5.76
N ALA A 38 4.34 -7.06 -6.07
CA ALA A 38 3.79 -7.99 -5.09
C ALA A 38 3.31 -9.27 -5.78
N PRO A 39 3.40 -10.44 -5.11
CA PRO A 39 2.87 -11.67 -5.67
C PRO A 39 1.35 -11.61 -5.83
N ILE A 40 0.79 -12.42 -6.74
CA ILE A 40 -0.67 -12.43 -6.97
C ILE A 40 -1.47 -12.78 -5.71
N SER A 41 -0.86 -13.52 -4.77
CA SER A 41 -1.43 -13.87 -3.47
C SER A 41 -1.66 -12.66 -2.55
N THR A 42 -0.99 -11.54 -2.79
CA THR A 42 -1.19 -10.28 -2.05
C THR A 42 -2.47 -9.54 -2.50
N VAL A 43 -3.02 -9.89 -3.66
CA VAL A 43 -4.27 -9.30 -4.17
C VAL A 43 -5.48 -9.97 -3.52
N ASP A 44 -6.19 -9.22 -2.68
CA ASP A 44 -7.40 -9.65 -1.99
C ASP A 44 -8.65 -9.20 -2.77
N ILE A 45 -9.14 -10.08 -3.64
CA ILE A 45 -10.33 -9.80 -4.47
C ILE A 45 -11.63 -9.62 -3.68
N LYS A 46 -11.66 -9.97 -2.39
CA LYS A 46 -12.85 -9.78 -1.55
C LYS A 46 -12.98 -8.35 -1.03
N ILE A 47 -11.88 -7.60 -1.04
CA ILE A 47 -11.84 -6.20 -0.62
C ILE A 47 -12.07 -5.31 -1.85
N GLU A 48 -13.12 -4.50 -1.82
CA GLU A 48 -13.52 -3.69 -2.97
C GLU A 48 -12.60 -2.48 -3.20
N SER A 49 -12.16 -1.84 -2.12
CA SER A 49 -11.33 -0.63 -2.15
C SER A 49 -10.36 -0.55 -0.98
N GLY A 50 -9.39 0.34 -1.08
CA GLY A 50 -8.43 0.61 -0.02
C GLY A 50 -9.06 1.04 1.32
N ASP A 51 -10.22 1.69 1.29
CA ASP A 51 -10.96 2.09 2.50
C ASP A 51 -11.39 0.90 3.37
N ASN A 52 -11.51 -0.28 2.75
CA ASN A 52 -11.90 -1.52 3.41
C ASN A 52 -10.70 -2.34 3.89
N ILE A 53 -9.46 -1.84 3.74
CA ILE A 53 -8.26 -2.48 4.27
C ILE A 53 -8.09 -2.04 5.74
N PRO A 54 -8.11 -2.96 6.71
CA PRO A 54 -7.86 -2.60 8.10
C PRO A 54 -6.39 -2.19 8.29
N ILE A 55 -6.17 -1.03 8.91
CA ILE A 55 -4.83 -0.53 9.22
C ILE A 55 -4.44 -0.95 10.64
N GLU A 56 -3.31 -1.64 10.76
CA GLU A 56 -2.69 -1.99 12.03
C GLU A 56 -2.16 -0.71 12.71
N TYR A 57 -2.58 -0.48 13.95
CA TYR A 57 -1.97 0.50 14.85
C TYR A 57 -1.05 -0.25 15.81
N ARG A 58 0.22 0.15 15.81
CA ARG A 58 1.27 -0.50 16.61
C ARG A 58 1.48 0.22 17.93
N ASP A 59 2.23 -0.43 18.82
CA ASP A 59 2.58 0.13 20.13
C ASP A 59 3.24 1.51 19.98
N GLU A 60 2.76 2.48 20.76
CA GLU A 60 3.29 3.84 20.80
C GLU A 60 4.78 3.89 21.17
N LYS A 61 5.29 2.86 21.85
CA LYS A 61 6.70 2.73 22.21
C LYS A 61 7.63 2.85 21.01
N GLU A 62 7.23 2.35 19.83
CA GLU A 62 8.03 2.45 18.61
C GLU A 62 8.22 3.90 18.13
N MET A 63 7.29 4.79 18.47
CA MET A 63 7.39 6.22 18.19
C MET A 63 8.13 6.96 19.32
N ARG A 64 7.92 6.54 20.57
CA ARG A 64 8.50 7.19 21.76
C ARG A 64 9.98 6.89 21.93
N GLU A 65 10.43 5.72 21.51
CA GLU A 65 11.80 5.24 21.71
C GLU A 65 12.52 4.97 20.39
N VAL A 66 13.71 5.55 20.24
CA VAL A 66 14.62 5.24 19.14
C VAL A 66 15.92 4.71 19.71
N LEU A 67 16.30 3.50 19.32
CA LEU A 67 17.51 2.82 19.81
C LEU A 67 17.57 2.76 21.35
N GLY A 68 16.42 2.51 22.00
CA GLY A 68 16.28 2.42 23.45
C GLY A 68 16.34 3.76 24.20
N LYS A 69 16.29 4.90 23.49
CA LYS A 69 16.26 6.23 24.09
C LYS A 69 14.88 6.86 23.89
N ILE A 70 14.27 7.31 24.98
CA ILE A 70 13.02 8.07 24.94
C ILE A 70 13.29 9.43 24.29
N ILE A 71 12.57 9.73 23.22
CA ILE A 71 12.67 10.99 22.44
C ILE A 71 11.38 11.81 22.47
N ILE A 72 10.25 11.22 22.88
CA ILE A 72 8.96 11.90 23.02
C ILE A 72 8.51 11.81 24.49
N PRO A 73 8.11 12.92 25.14
CA PRO A 73 7.58 12.89 26.50
C PRO A 73 6.33 12.01 26.63
N GLU A 74 6.20 11.30 27.76
CA GLU A 74 5.11 10.35 28.01
C GLU A 74 3.72 10.97 27.89
N PHE A 75 3.55 12.20 28.37
CA PHE A 75 2.26 12.91 28.35
C PHE A 75 1.78 13.33 26.94
N MET A 76 2.65 13.26 25.92
CA MET A 76 2.30 13.63 24.56
C MET A 76 1.64 12.44 23.86
N ALA A 77 0.45 12.63 23.29
CA ALA A 77 -0.21 11.61 22.47
C ALA A 77 0.57 11.36 21.18
N VAL A 78 0.61 10.11 20.72
CA VAL A 78 1.25 9.71 19.47
C VAL A 78 0.35 8.78 18.67
N GLU A 79 0.49 8.81 17.35
CA GLU A 79 -0.19 7.91 16.42
C GLU A 79 0.85 7.03 15.75
N ASN A 80 0.59 5.73 15.66
CA ASN A 80 1.51 4.77 15.04
C ASN A 80 0.81 3.80 14.07
N PRO A 81 0.21 4.31 12.98
CA PRO A 81 -0.28 3.45 11.91
C PRO A 81 0.91 2.78 11.20
N ALA A 82 0.89 1.45 11.10
CA ALA A 82 1.97 0.69 10.49
C ALA A 82 1.98 0.74 8.96
N PHE A 83 0.85 1.13 8.36
CA PHE A 83 0.61 1.10 6.92
C PHE A 83 -0.21 2.32 6.49
N ASP A 84 -0.08 2.68 5.22
CA ASP A 84 -1.02 3.58 4.52
C ASP A 84 -1.52 2.95 3.23
N VAL A 85 -2.56 3.55 2.64
CA VAL A 85 -3.20 3.08 1.42
C VAL A 85 -2.82 4.00 0.27
N THR A 86 -2.09 3.46 -0.70
CA THR A 86 -1.79 4.13 -1.96
C THR A 86 -2.93 3.92 -2.96
N LEU A 87 -3.50 5.02 -3.44
CA LEU A 87 -4.61 4.98 -4.41
C LEU A 87 -4.15 4.41 -5.77
N ALA A 88 -5.02 3.59 -6.37
CA ALA A 88 -4.80 2.98 -7.68
C ALA A 88 -4.44 4.00 -8.78
N GLU A 89 -4.98 5.22 -8.69
CA GLU A 89 -4.69 6.29 -9.67
C GLU A 89 -3.26 6.85 -9.61
N ASN A 90 -2.54 6.65 -8.50
CA ASN A 90 -1.13 6.99 -8.39
C ASN A 90 -0.22 5.85 -8.88
N ILE A 91 -0.76 4.64 -9.09
CA ILE A 91 0.00 3.45 -9.46
C ILE A 91 0.02 3.28 -10.98
N THR A 92 1.21 3.28 -11.57
CA THR A 92 1.42 3.06 -13.01
C THR A 92 1.15 1.61 -13.40
N ALA A 93 1.69 0.65 -12.64
CA ALA A 93 1.41 -0.76 -12.82
C ALA A 93 1.73 -1.57 -11.55
N ILE A 94 1.09 -2.73 -11.43
CA ILE A 94 1.38 -3.75 -10.43
C ILE A 94 2.16 -4.89 -11.11
N ILE A 95 3.34 -5.21 -10.59
CA ILE A 95 4.23 -6.26 -11.10
C ILE A 95 4.02 -7.50 -10.23
N THR A 96 3.58 -8.59 -10.83
CA THR A 96 3.45 -9.90 -10.17
C THR A 96 4.39 -10.92 -10.81
N GLU A 97 4.51 -12.09 -10.21
CA GLU A 97 5.27 -13.22 -10.75
C GLU A 97 4.71 -13.76 -12.08
N GLU A 98 3.44 -13.48 -12.38
CA GLU A 98 2.77 -13.96 -13.60
C GLU A 98 2.81 -12.94 -14.74
N ARG A 99 2.71 -11.63 -14.42
CA ARG A 99 2.59 -10.55 -15.42
C ARG A 99 2.71 -9.17 -14.79
N VAL A 100 2.76 -8.16 -15.66
CA VAL A 100 2.58 -6.75 -15.29
C VAL A 100 1.14 -6.31 -15.57
N ILE A 101 0.47 -5.75 -14.56
CA ILE A 101 -0.91 -5.26 -14.60
C ILE A 101 -0.87 -3.73 -14.73
N TYR A 102 -1.11 -3.22 -15.93
CA TYR A 102 -1.13 -1.77 -16.21
C TYR A 102 -2.49 -1.13 -15.88
N SER A 103 -2.53 0.21 -15.95
CA SER A 103 -3.69 1.12 -15.77
C SER A 103 -5.06 0.52 -16.15
N SER A 104 -6.12 1.02 -15.50
CA SER A 104 -7.41 0.29 -15.36
C SER A 104 -7.26 -0.96 -14.50
N LEU A 105 -6.56 -0.82 -13.36
CA LEU A 105 -6.18 -1.91 -12.47
C LEU A 105 -7.37 -2.79 -12.08
N GLN A 106 -8.48 -2.21 -11.62
CA GLN A 106 -9.70 -2.97 -11.29
C GLN A 106 -10.15 -3.93 -12.39
N LYS A 107 -10.25 -3.43 -13.63
CA LYS A 107 -10.67 -4.22 -14.79
C LYS A 107 -9.67 -5.33 -15.09
N ASN A 108 -8.37 -5.03 -15.03
CA ASN A 108 -7.32 -5.97 -15.38
C ASN A 108 -7.12 -7.04 -14.30
N ILE A 109 -7.21 -6.67 -13.02
CA ILE A 109 -7.25 -7.59 -11.88
C ILE A 109 -8.46 -8.54 -12.03
N GLY A 110 -9.65 -8.00 -12.28
CA GLY A 110 -10.87 -8.81 -12.45
C GLY A 110 -10.76 -9.86 -13.57
N LYS A 111 -10.07 -9.57 -14.68
CA LYS A 111 -9.82 -10.54 -15.75
C LYS A 111 -8.94 -11.71 -15.30
N ILE A 112 -7.91 -11.45 -14.49
CA ILE A 112 -6.97 -12.46 -14.00
C ILE A 112 -7.72 -13.49 -13.15
N PHE A 113 -8.55 -13.03 -12.22
CA PHE A 113 -9.26 -13.91 -11.30
C PHE A 113 -10.51 -14.56 -11.90
N LYS A 114 -11.08 -14.02 -12.99
CA LYS A 114 -12.12 -14.70 -13.78
C LYS A 114 -11.56 -15.84 -14.64
N SER A 115 -10.33 -15.71 -15.16
CA SER A 115 -9.68 -16.74 -15.98
C SER A 115 -9.20 -17.97 -15.19
N LYS A 116 -9.18 -17.90 -13.86
CA LYS A 116 -8.74 -18.97 -12.95
C LYS A 116 -9.90 -19.78 -12.33
N ARG A 117 -11.15 -19.46 -12.69
CA ARG A 117 -12.35 -20.25 -12.34
C ARG A 117 -12.82 -21.02 -13.57
#